data_AF-A0AAD9EUM1-F1
#
_entry.id   AF-A0AAD9EUM1-F1
#
_cell.length_a   1.000
_cell.length_b   1.000
_cell.length_c   1.000
_cell.angle_alpha   90.00
_cell.angle_beta   90.00
_cell.angle_gamma   90.00
#
_symmetry.space_group_name_H-M   'P 1'
#
loop_
_entity.id
_entity.type
_entity.pdbx_description
1 polymer ?
#
loop_
_entity_poly.entity_id
_entity_poly.type
_entity_poly.pdbx_seq_one_letter_code
_entity_poly.pdbx_strand_id
1 'polypeptide(L)'
;MSDACTSEPAGAIKAIDKQSVHQICSGQVVLTLATAVKELVENSIDAGATNVDVRLKECGAELVEVSDNGKGVDEANFEGLTLKHHTSKLKDFSD
;
A
#
# COMPACT_ATOMS: atom_id res chain seq x y z
N MET A 1 40.21 -34.02 -20.13
CA MET A 1 39.95 -32.81 -19.32
C MET A 1 38.69 -33.07 -18.52
N SER A 2 38.84 -33.09 -17.20
CA SER A 2 37.83 -33.47 -16.21
C SER A 2 36.89 -32.31 -15.91
N ASP A 3 35.61 -32.46 -16.27
CA ASP A 3 34.53 -31.58 -15.87
C ASP A 3 34.08 -31.97 -14.45
N ALA A 4 34.62 -31.28 -13.44
CA ALA A 4 34.23 -31.49 -12.05
C ALA A 4 33.01 -30.62 -11.76
N CYS A 5 31.82 -31.21 -11.82
CA CYS A 5 30.61 -30.62 -11.26
C CYS A 5 30.77 -30.55 -9.73
N THR A 6 31.17 -29.40 -9.21
CA THR A 6 31.25 -29.14 -7.77
C THR A 6 29.84 -29.05 -7.21
N SER A 7 29.33 -30.14 -6.64
CA SER A 7 28.09 -30.16 -5.88
C SER A 7 28.33 -29.54 -4.50
N GLU A 8 28.41 -28.21 -4.43
CA GLU A 8 28.30 -27.51 -3.16
C GLU A 8 26.95 -27.85 -2.53
N PRO A 9 26.89 -28.28 -1.26
CA PRO A 9 25.63 -28.65 -0.63
C PRO A 9 24.70 -27.43 -0.56
N ALA A 10 23.47 -27.60 -1.05
CA ALA A 10 22.47 -26.56 -0.96
C ALA A 10 22.31 -26.10 0.50
N GLY A 11 22.42 -24.79 0.73
CA GLY A 11 22.37 -24.22 2.07
C GLY A 11 21.07 -24.59 2.80
N ALA A 12 21.17 -24.80 4.11
CA ALA A 12 20.02 -25.14 4.94
C ALA A 12 18.92 -24.07 4.82
N ILE A 13 17.70 -24.50 4.46
CA ILE A 13 16.53 -23.63 4.40
C ILE A 13 16.22 -23.14 5.81
N LYS A 14 16.19 -21.82 6.00
CA LYS A 14 15.89 -21.18 7.27
C LYS A 14 14.69 -20.26 7.12
N ALA A 15 13.87 -20.18 8.17
CA ALA A 15 12.80 -19.21 8.24
C ALA A 15 13.40 -17.79 8.23
N ILE A 16 12.79 -16.90 7.43
CA ILE A 16 13.09 -15.47 7.44
C ILE A 16 12.49 -14.88 8.72
N ASP A 17 13.20 -13.96 9.38
CA ASP A 17 12.69 -13.33 10.59
C ASP A 17 11.47 -12.45 10.30
N LYS A 18 10.61 -12.25 11.31
CA LYS A 18 9.34 -11.53 11.14
C LYS A 18 9.52 -10.09 10.66
N GLN A 19 10.59 -9.42 11.03
CA GLN A 19 10.84 -8.04 10.61
C GLN A 19 11.21 -8.01 9.12
N SER A 20 12.06 -8.93 8.66
CA SER A 20 12.39 -9.08 7.25
C SER A 20 11.19 -9.54 6.42
N VAL A 21 10.37 -10.48 6.91
CA VAL A 21 9.09 -10.85 6.25
C VAL A 21 8.18 -9.63 6.14
N HIS A 22 8.05 -8.85 7.22
CA HIS A 22 7.27 -7.63 7.19
C HIS A 22 7.82 -6.64 6.15
N GLN A 23 9.14 -6.42 6.10
CA GLN A 23 9.77 -5.54 5.10
C GLN A 23 9.59 -6.04 3.66
N ILE A 24 9.71 -7.36 3.43
CA ILE A 24 9.52 -7.98 2.10
C ILE A 24 8.07 -7.84 1.64
N CYS A 25 7.10 -8.18 2.50
CA CYS A 25 5.67 -8.06 2.19
C CYS A 25 5.23 -6.59 2.08
N SER A 26 5.86 -5.69 2.83
CA SER A 26 5.65 -4.24 2.66
C SER A 26 6.28 -3.72 1.37
N GLY A 27 7.36 -4.34 0.90
CA GLY A 27 8.09 -3.98 -0.33
C GLY A 27 7.47 -4.47 -1.64
N GLN A 28 6.47 -5.37 -1.59
CA GLN A 28 5.65 -5.70 -2.76
C GLN A 28 4.62 -4.61 -3.09
N VAL A 29 4.42 -3.64 -2.21
CA VAL A 29 3.77 -2.36 -2.53
C VAL A 29 4.88 -1.40 -2.91
N VAL A 30 5.15 -1.26 -4.21
CA VAL A 30 6.02 -0.17 -4.68
C VAL A 30 5.26 1.14 -4.46
N LEU A 31 5.54 1.80 -3.33
CA LEU A 31 5.00 3.11 -2.98
C LEU A 31 5.68 4.16 -3.86
N THR A 32 5.17 4.32 -5.09
CA THR A 32 5.48 5.49 -5.88
C THR A 32 4.55 6.63 -5.50
N LEU A 33 4.98 7.87 -5.73
CA LEU A 33 4.12 9.05 -5.62
C LEU A 33 2.82 8.87 -6.42
N ALA A 34 2.93 8.34 -7.64
CA ALA A 34 1.79 8.08 -8.50
C ALA A 34 0.84 7.04 -7.89
N THR A 35 1.38 5.99 -7.27
CA THR A 35 0.57 4.99 -6.55
C THR A 35 -0.17 5.65 -5.39
N ALA A 36 0.50 6.46 -4.58
CA ALA A 36 -0.14 7.15 -3.45
C ALA A 36 -1.28 8.08 -3.92
N VAL A 37 -1.05 8.87 -4.97
CA VAL A 37 -2.09 9.72 -5.56
C VAL A 37 -3.25 8.89 -6.10
N LYS A 38 -2.96 7.79 -6.81
CA LYS A 38 -3.97 6.87 -7.35
C LYS A 38 -4.85 6.30 -6.25
N GLU A 39 -4.29 5.83 -5.14
CA GLU A 39 -5.07 5.30 -4.02
C GLU A 39 -5.94 6.38 -3.35
N LEU A 40 -5.42 7.60 -3.18
CA LEU A 40 -6.19 8.71 -2.61
C LEU A 40 -7.37 9.11 -3.52
N VAL A 41 -7.13 9.20 -4.84
CA VAL A 41 -8.18 9.53 -5.81
C VAL A 41 -9.23 8.42 -5.90
N GLU A 42 -8.83 7.14 -5.84
CA GLU A 42 -9.78 6.02 -5.78
C GLU A 42 -10.65 6.09 -4.52
N ASN A 43 -10.08 6.46 -3.37
CA ASN A 43 -10.86 6.68 -2.15
C ASN A 43 -11.88 7.82 -2.29
N SER A 44 -11.52 8.92 -2.97
CA SER A 44 -12.46 10.01 -3.26
C SER A 44 -13.61 9.54 -4.17
N ILE A 45 -13.32 8.71 -5.17
CA ILE A 45 -14.34 8.13 -6.07
C ILE A 45 -15.28 7.20 -5.28
N ASP A 46 -14.74 6.34 -4.42
CA ASP A 46 -15.54 5.45 -3.54
C ASP A 46 -16.38 6.22 -2.51
N ALA A 47 -15.96 7.45 -2.17
CA ALA A 47 -16.73 8.40 -1.38
C ALA A 47 -17.86 9.08 -2.17
N GLY A 48 -17.95 8.83 -3.49
CA GLY A 48 -18.95 9.44 -4.37
C GLY A 48 -18.63 10.87 -4.77
N ALA A 49 -17.36 11.28 -4.69
CA ALA A 49 -16.95 12.62 -5.08
C ALA A 49 -17.26 12.89 -6.57
N THR A 50 -17.71 14.11 -6.85
CA THR A 50 -17.93 14.62 -8.21
C THR A 50 -16.86 15.62 -8.62
N ASN A 51 -16.11 16.12 -7.66
CA ASN A 51 -14.94 16.96 -7.86
C ASN A 51 -13.81 16.47 -6.94
N VAL A 52 -12.61 16.36 -7.52
CA VAL A 52 -11.39 15.93 -6.84
C VAL A 52 -10.25 16.84 -7.32
N ASP A 53 -9.70 17.62 -6.40
CA ASP A 53 -8.57 18.52 -6.62
C ASP A 53 -7.28 17.86 -6.13
N VAL A 54 -6.31 17.71 -7.02
CA VAL A 54 -4.97 17.19 -6.69
C VAL A 54 -3.96 18.32 -6.77
N ARG A 55 -3.29 18.59 -5.65
CA ARG A 55 -2.26 19.62 -5.53
C ARG A 55 -0.92 19.01 -5.15
N LEU A 56 0.10 19.34 -5.94
CA LEU A 56 1.49 18.95 -5.71
C LEU A 56 2.35 20.19 -5.49
N LYS A 57 3.25 20.14 -4.51
CA LYS A 57 4.30 21.15 -4.31
C LYS A 57 5.67 20.49 -4.46
N GLU A 58 6.59 21.14 -5.17
CA GLU A 58 7.90 20.59 -5.55
C GLU A 58 7.76 19.18 -6.17
N CYS A 59 6.87 19.05 -7.18
CA CYS A 59 6.57 17.78 -7.84
C CYS A 59 6.14 16.65 -6.86
N GLY A 60 5.56 17.00 -5.71
CA GLY A 60 5.12 16.05 -4.69
C GLY A 60 6.17 15.74 -3.62
N ALA A 61 7.38 16.29 -3.72
CA ALA A 61 8.43 16.11 -2.72
C ALA A 61 8.13 16.87 -1.41
N GLU A 62 7.47 18.03 -1.51
CA GLU A 62 7.09 18.82 -0.33
C GLU A 62 5.64 18.55 0.09
N LEU A 63 4.71 18.45 -0.85
CA LEU A 63 3.29 18.27 -0.56
C LEU A 63 2.59 17.42 -1.62
N VAL A 64 1.73 16.53 -1.14
CA VAL A 64 0.69 15.86 -1.92
C VAL A 64 -0.61 16.06 -1.17
N GLU A 65 -1.56 16.72 -1.80
CA GLU A 65 -2.88 16.99 -1.26
C GLU A 65 -3.93 16.54 -2.27
N VAL A 66 -4.88 15.73 -1.81
CA VAL A 66 -6.06 15.33 -2.58
C VAL A 66 -7.27 15.80 -1.77
N SER A 67 -8.03 16.73 -2.33
CA SER A 67 -9.25 17.29 -1.73
C SER A 67 -10.45 16.87 -2.55
N ASP A 68 -11.50 16.38 -1.91
CA ASP A 68 -12.71 15.97 -2.59
C ASP A 68 -13.98 16.47 -1.89
N ASN A 69 -15.09 16.39 -2.61
CA ASN A 69 -16.42 16.72 -2.10
C ASN A 69 -17.29 15.48 -1.86
N GLY A 70 -16.66 14.34 -1.58
CA GLY A 70 -17.35 13.09 -1.27
C GLY A 70 -18.06 13.11 0.08
N LYS A 71 -18.62 11.96 0.46
CA LYS A 71 -19.37 11.78 1.71
C LYS A 71 -18.55 11.95 2.99
N GLY A 72 -17.22 12.05 2.88
CA GLY A 72 -16.30 12.14 4.00
C GLY A 72 -16.24 10.85 4.84
N VAL A 73 -15.69 11.00 6.05
CA VAL A 73 -15.59 9.92 7.04
C VAL A 73 -16.27 10.37 8.32
N ASP A 74 -17.13 9.52 8.88
CA ASP A 74 -17.76 9.74 10.18
C ASP A 74 -16.71 9.75 11.30
N GLU A 75 -16.83 10.67 12.27
CA GLU A 75 -15.90 10.82 13.40
C GLU A 75 -15.73 9.51 14.19
N ALA A 76 -16.77 8.68 14.27
CA ALA A 76 -16.71 7.38 14.93
C ALA A 76 -15.71 6.41 14.27
N ASN A 77 -15.35 6.63 13.00
CA ASN A 77 -14.42 5.79 12.25
C ASN A 77 -12.96 6.28 12.29
N PHE A 78 -12.69 7.45 12.91
CA PHE A 78 -11.35 8.06 12.86
C PHE A 78 -10.26 7.17 13.45
N GLU A 79 -10.55 6.45 14.53
CA GLU A 79 -9.59 5.54 15.15
C GLU A 79 -9.18 4.39 14.21
N GLY A 80 -10.10 3.93 13.34
CA GLY A 80 -9.87 2.81 12.43
C GLY A 80 -9.18 3.19 11.12
N LEU A 81 -9.19 4.46 10.71
CA LEU A 81 -8.74 4.89 9.38
C LEU A 81 -7.29 4.52 9.06
N THR A 82 -6.41 4.58 10.06
CA THR A 82 -4.97 4.32 9.88
C THR A 82 -4.56 2.91 10.34
N LEU A 83 -5.52 2.09 10.78
CA LEU A 83 -5.23 0.73 11.24
C LEU A 83 -5.10 -0.21 10.04
N LYS A 84 -4.13 -1.13 10.13
CA LYS A 84 -3.99 -2.19 9.12
C LYS A 84 -5.23 -3.08 9.14
N HIS A 85 -5.62 -3.59 7.98
CA HIS A 85 -6.74 -4.54 7.81
C HIS A 85 -8.13 -3.98 8.19
N HIS A 86 -8.31 -2.67 8.17
CA HIS A 86 -9.61 -2.03 8.36
C HIS A 86 -10.06 -1.38 7.05
N THR A 87 -11.30 -1.65 6.61
CA THR A 87 -11.89 -1.06 5.41
C THR A 87 -13.40 -1.02 5.51
N SER A 88 -14.04 -0.03 4.87
CA SER A 88 -15.50 0.05 4.70
C SER A 88 -16.00 -0.63 3.42
N LYS A 89 -15.08 -1.15 2.59
CA LYS A 89 -15.37 -1.65 1.23
C LYS A 89 -15.69 -3.15 1.17
N LEU A 90 -15.12 -3.95 2.08
CA LEU A 90 -15.26 -5.41 2.12
C LEU A 90 -15.55 -5.87 3.55
N LYS A 91 -16.44 -6.84 3.71
CA LYS A 91 -16.78 -7.46 5.00
C LYS A 91 -16.28 -8.89 5.09
N ASP A 92 -16.23 -9.60 3.97
CA ASP A 92 -15.72 -10.97 3.89
C ASP A 92 -15.03 -11.26 2.54
N PHE A 93 -14.60 -12.51 2.35
CA PHE A 93 -13.86 -12.94 1.15
C PHE A 93 -14.77 -13.10 -0.09
N SER A 94 -16.09 -13.16 0.10
CA SER A 94 -17.06 -13.35 -0.99
C SER A 94 -17.66 -12.05 -1.53
N ASP A 95 -17.44 -10.92 -0.85
CA ASP A 95 -17.65 -9.55 -1.40
C ASP A 95 -16.68 -9.28 -2.58
#